data_AF-A0A920DTL0-F1
#
_entry.id   AF-A0A920DTL0-F1
#
_cell.length_a   1.000
_cell.length_b   1.000
_cell.length_c   1.000
_cell.angle_alpha   90.00
_cell.angle_beta   90.00
_cell.angle_gamma   90.00
#
_symmetry.space_group_name_H-M   'P 1'
#
loop_
_entity.id
_entity.type
_entity.pdbx_description
1 polymer ?
#
loop_
_entity_poly.entity_id
_entity_poly.type
_entity_poly.pdbx_seq_one_letter_code
_entity_poly.pdbx_strand_id
1 'polypeptide(L)'
;MEHSVENKNPWGGNAKPFGASYGKLMMWFFLMTDALTFSGFLAAYGFSRFKFVDVWPIPEDVFTHFPFLHGDHPLLFVALMTFILIMSSVTMVLAVNYGHKMQKIK
;
A
#
# COMPACT_ATOMS: atom_id res chain seq x y z
N MET A 1 -30.88 26.76 -25.17
CA MET A 1 -29.56 26.55 -25.81
C MET A 1 -29.18 25.12 -25.50
N GLU A 2 -29.26 24.28 -26.52
CA GLU A 2 -29.08 22.83 -26.43
C GLU A 2 -27.61 22.52 -26.17
N HIS A 3 -27.30 21.82 -25.07
CA HIS A 3 -25.96 21.27 -24.84
C HIS A 3 -25.83 20.00 -25.70
N SER A 4 -25.40 20.17 -26.94
CA SER A 4 -24.91 19.07 -27.75
C SER A 4 -23.64 18.53 -27.10
N VAL A 5 -23.77 17.37 -26.45
CA VAL A 5 -22.62 16.54 -26.04
C VAL A 5 -21.96 16.07 -27.32
N GLU A 6 -20.94 16.81 -27.77
CA GLU A 6 -20.11 16.44 -28.91
C GLU A 6 -19.42 15.12 -28.59
N ASN A 7 -19.94 14.04 -29.17
CA ASN A 7 -19.40 12.69 -29.05
C ASN A 7 -18.13 12.61 -29.91
N LYS A 8 -17.03 13.16 -29.39
CA LYS A 8 -15.72 13.11 -30.03
C LYS A 8 -15.28 11.65 -30.13
N ASN A 9 -15.33 11.13 -31.35
CA ASN A 9 -14.94 9.77 -31.70
C ASN A 9 -13.54 9.47 -31.10
N PRO A 10 -13.41 8.54 -30.13
CA PRO A 10 -12.16 8.33 -29.39
C PRO A 10 -11.02 7.74 -30.25
N TRP A 11 -11.31 7.43 -31.51
CA TRP A 11 -10.41 6.83 -32.50
C TRP A 11 -9.88 7.82 -33.55
N GLY A 12 -10.20 9.11 -33.44
CA GLY A 12 -9.75 10.17 -34.39
C GLY A 12 -8.32 10.69 -34.18
N GLY A 13 -7.44 9.90 -33.54
CA GLY A 13 -6.01 10.24 -33.35
C GLY A 13 -5.69 11.31 -32.29
N ASN A 14 -6.69 12.09 -31.81
CA ASN A 14 -6.50 13.19 -30.86
C ASN A 14 -7.19 12.98 -29.49
N ALA A 15 -7.86 11.86 -29.30
CA ALA A 15 -8.50 11.47 -28.04
C ALA A 15 -7.69 10.37 -27.38
N LYS A 16 -7.33 10.53 -26.10
CA LYS A 16 -6.71 9.45 -25.31
C LYS A 16 -7.80 8.39 -25.08
N PRO A 17 -7.73 7.19 -25.69
CA PRO A 17 -8.83 6.23 -25.68
C PRO A 17 -9.23 5.75 -24.26
N PHE A 18 -8.34 5.89 -23.29
CA PHE A 18 -8.60 5.56 -21.88
C PHE A 18 -8.67 6.78 -20.94
N GLY A 19 -8.52 8.01 -21.44
CA GLY A 19 -8.47 9.23 -20.63
C GLY A 19 -7.39 9.26 -19.52
N ALA A 20 -6.58 8.22 -19.39
CA ALA A 20 -5.59 8.08 -18.34
C ALA A 20 -4.31 8.86 -18.69
N SER A 21 -3.81 9.62 -17.71
CA SER A 21 -2.49 10.25 -17.83
C SER A 21 -1.40 9.19 -17.78
N TYR A 22 -0.35 9.37 -18.59
CA TYR A 22 0.82 8.48 -18.64
C TYR A 22 1.41 8.21 -17.24
N GLY A 23 1.50 9.25 -16.40
CA GLY A 23 1.99 9.09 -15.02
C GLY A 23 1.09 8.22 -14.13
N LYS A 24 -0.24 8.26 -14.32
CA LYS A 24 -1.17 7.41 -13.58
C LYS A 24 -1.01 5.94 -14.01
N LEU A 25 -0.83 5.69 -15.29
CA LEU A 25 -0.64 4.35 -15.85
C LEU A 25 0.67 3.71 -15.35
N MET A 26 1.78 4.45 -15.38
CA MET A 26 3.07 3.95 -14.89
C MET A 26 3.05 3.64 -13.39
N MET A 27 2.29 4.41 -12.60
CA MET A 27 2.06 4.10 -11.18
C MET A 27 1.36 2.74 -11.00
N TRP A 28 0.32 2.45 -11.78
CA TRP A 28 -0.39 1.16 -11.71
C TRP A 28 0.51 -0.02 -12.09
N PHE A 29 1.34 0.12 -13.12
CA PHE A 29 2.32 -0.92 -13.47
C PHE A 29 3.33 -1.15 -12.34
N PHE A 30 3.85 -0.07 -11.75
CA PHE A 30 4.77 -0.16 -10.62
C PHE A 30 4.16 -0.89 -9.42
N LEU A 31 2.92 -0.53 -9.03
CA LEU A 31 2.22 -1.18 -7.92
C LEU A 31 1.94 -2.66 -8.20
N MET A 32 1.61 -3.02 -9.45
CA MET A 32 1.42 -4.41 -9.83
C MET A 32 2.72 -5.20 -9.75
N THR A 33 3.85 -4.63 -10.19
CA THR A 33 5.16 -5.28 -10.06
C THR A 33 5.55 -5.47 -8.60
N ASP A 34 5.34 -4.47 -7.75
CA ASP A 34 5.61 -4.57 -6.31
C ASP A 34 4.76 -5.68 -5.65
N ALA A 35 3.47 -5.74 -5.97
CA ALA A 35 2.56 -6.79 -5.49
C ALA A 35 2.99 -8.21 -5.93
N LEU A 36 3.47 -8.36 -7.15
CA LEU A 36 3.99 -9.64 -7.67
C LEU A 36 5.28 -10.05 -6.94
N THR A 37 6.19 -9.11 -6.69
CA THR A 37 7.41 -9.36 -5.92
C THR A 37 7.09 -9.80 -4.48
N PHE A 38 6.17 -9.11 -3.79
CA PHE A 38 5.70 -9.52 -2.47
C PHE A 38 5.03 -10.89 -2.49
N SER A 39 4.23 -11.18 -3.51
CA SER A 39 3.57 -12.49 -3.67
C SER A 39 4.59 -13.62 -3.84
N GLY A 40 5.67 -13.40 -4.60
CA GLY A 40 6.77 -14.34 -4.74
C GLY A 40 7.47 -14.62 -3.41
N PHE A 41 7.77 -13.58 -2.63
CA PHE A 41 8.34 -13.75 -1.29
C PHE A 41 7.39 -14.45 -0.33
N LEU A 42 6.09 -14.17 -0.39
CA LEU A 42 5.09 -14.83 0.46
C LEU A 42 4.94 -16.31 0.11
N ALA A 43 4.96 -16.66 -1.18
CA ALA A 43 4.94 -18.05 -1.64
C ALA A 43 6.21 -18.80 -1.19
N ALA A 44 7.38 -18.18 -1.32
CA ALA A 44 8.65 -18.75 -0.85
C ALA A 44 8.66 -18.92 0.68
N TYR A 45 8.14 -17.95 1.43
CA TYR A 45 7.96 -18.05 2.88
C TYR A 45 7.01 -19.18 3.27
N GLY A 46 5.84 -19.26 2.62
CA GLY A 46 4.86 -20.32 2.82
C GLY A 46 5.46 -21.70 2.55
N PHE A 47 6.15 -21.86 1.42
CA PHE A 47 6.86 -23.10 1.09
C PHE A 47 7.90 -23.47 2.15
N SER A 48 8.69 -22.51 2.61
CA SER A 48 9.70 -22.72 3.64
C SER A 48 9.04 -23.12 4.98
N ARG A 49 7.91 -22.49 5.31
CA ARG A 49 7.13 -22.79 6.52
C ARG A 49 6.51 -24.19 6.50
N PHE A 50 6.07 -24.68 5.33
CA PHE A 50 5.56 -26.05 5.15
C PHE A 50 6.67 -27.10 5.13
N LYS A 51 7.86 -26.76 4.63
CA LYS A 51 8.99 -27.69 4.54
C LYS A 51 9.71 -27.86 5.88
N PHE A 52 9.77 -26.82 6.71
CA PHE A 52 10.50 -26.79 7.98
C PHE A 52 9.56 -26.48 9.15
N VAL A 53 8.53 -27.29 9.32
CA VAL A 53 7.52 -27.08 10.38
C VAL A 53 8.13 -27.25 11.77
N ASP A 54 9.00 -28.25 11.96
CA ASP A 54 9.48 -28.69 13.27
C ASP A 54 10.60 -27.81 13.86
N VAL A 55 11.19 -26.92 13.07
CA VAL A 55 12.34 -26.07 13.47
C VAL A 55 11.94 -24.60 13.62
N TRP A 56 10.67 -24.25 13.35
CA TRP A 56 10.25 -22.86 13.30
C TRP A 56 10.18 -22.23 14.70
N PRO A 57 10.83 -21.07 14.94
CA PRO A 57 10.86 -20.45 16.27
C PRO A 57 9.49 -19.91 16.68
N ILE A 58 9.25 -19.93 18.00
CA ILE A 58 8.04 -19.41 18.63
C ILE A 58 8.09 -17.86 18.60
N PRO A 59 7.12 -17.17 17.98
CA PRO A 59 7.15 -15.71 17.79
C PRO A 59 7.23 -14.92 19.10
N GLU A 60 6.63 -15.46 20.16
CA GLU A 60 6.59 -14.85 21.49
C GLU A 60 7.98 -14.73 22.11
N ASP A 61 8.91 -15.62 21.79
CA ASP A 61 10.29 -15.60 22.32
C ASP A 61 11.22 -14.68 21.52
N VAL A 62 10.91 -14.43 20.24
CA VAL A 62 11.76 -13.64 19.33
C VAL A 62 11.46 -12.14 19.42
N PHE A 63 10.23 -11.77 19.80
CA PHE A 63 9.75 -10.39 19.76
C PHE A 63 9.32 -9.85 21.14
N THR A 64 10.17 -10.00 22.15
CA THR A 64 9.96 -9.43 23.51
C THR A 64 10.65 -8.10 23.74
N HIS A 65 11.60 -7.71 22.88
CA HIS A 65 12.48 -6.58 23.14
C HIS A 65 11.85 -5.26 22.70
N PHE A 66 11.32 -4.51 23.67
CA PHE A 66 10.89 -3.13 23.47
C PHE A 66 12.02 -2.18 23.91
N PRO A 67 12.46 -1.22 23.08
CA PRO A 67 13.49 -0.27 23.49
C PRO A 67 12.97 0.53 24.70
N PHE A 68 13.73 0.54 25.80
CA PHE A 68 13.45 1.26 27.07
C PHE A 68 12.42 0.63 28.04
N LEU A 69 11.78 -0.50 27.71
CA LEU A 69 10.92 -1.25 28.64
C LEU A 69 11.49 -2.66 28.84
N HIS A 70 11.85 -2.99 30.08
CA HIS A 70 12.27 -4.34 30.47
C HIS A 70 11.09 -5.07 31.09
N GLY A 71 10.43 -5.93 30.33
CA GLY A 71 9.31 -6.77 30.76
C GLY A 71 8.84 -7.70 29.63
N ASP A 72 8.26 -8.84 29.97
CA ASP A 72 7.74 -9.81 29.00
C ASP A 72 6.43 -9.31 28.38
N HIS A 73 6.59 -8.48 27.35
CA HIS A 73 5.50 -7.96 26.54
C HIS A 73 5.66 -8.44 25.09
N PRO A 74 5.40 -9.73 24.84
CA PRO A 74 5.55 -10.31 23.51
C PRO A 74 4.67 -9.55 22.51
N LEU A 75 5.22 -9.29 21.33
CA LEU A 75 4.53 -8.72 20.17
C LEU A 75 4.07 -7.25 20.30
N LEU A 76 4.22 -6.60 21.46
CA LEU A 76 3.75 -5.24 21.69
C LEU A 76 4.48 -4.20 20.82
N PHE A 77 5.78 -4.39 20.58
CA PHE A 77 6.55 -3.55 19.65
C PHE A 77 6.06 -3.66 18.20
N VAL A 78 5.77 -4.89 17.76
CA VAL A 78 5.27 -5.17 16.40
C VAL A 78 3.88 -4.55 16.20
N ALA A 79 3.01 -4.67 17.20
CA ALA A 79 1.70 -4.03 17.19
C ALA A 79 1.80 -2.50 17.13
N LEU A 80 2.74 -1.90 17.86
CA LEU A 80 2.98 -0.45 17.78
C LEU A 80 3.50 -0.01 16.40
N MET A 81 4.46 -0.73 15.82
CA MET A 81 4.99 -0.40 14.49
C MET A 81 3.90 -0.46 13.42
N THR A 82 3.07 -1.50 13.44
CA THR A 82 1.94 -1.64 12.51
C THR A 82 0.91 -0.53 12.71
N PHE A 83 0.59 -0.17 13.97
CA PHE A 83 -0.27 0.96 14.27
C PHE A 83 0.26 2.28 13.67
N ILE A 84 1.55 2.57 13.84
CA ILE A 84 2.17 3.80 13.29
C ILE A 84 2.10 3.80 11.76
N LEU A 85 2.38 2.67 11.09
CA LEU A 85 2.31 2.57 9.63
C LEU A 85 0.87 2.75 9.11
N ILE A 86 -0.12 2.20 9.79
CA ILE A 86 -1.54 2.39 9.44
C ILE A 86 -1.91 3.86 9.58
N MET A 87 -1.58 4.50 10.71
CA MET A 87 -1.86 5.93 10.93
C MET A 87 -1.13 6.83 9.91
N SER A 88 0.08 6.44 9.48
CA SER A 88 0.81 7.13 8.41
C SER A 88 0.05 7.07 7.08
N SER A 89 -0.50 5.92 6.71
CA SER A 89 -1.31 5.77 5.49
C SER A 89 -2.58 6.62 5.52
N VAL A 90 -3.30 6.64 6.65
CA VAL A 90 -4.52 7.43 6.84
C VAL A 90 -4.21 8.92 6.71
N THR A 91 -3.11 9.37 7.33
CA THR A 91 -2.69 10.78 7.26
C THR A 91 -2.40 11.23 5.84
N MET A 92 -1.75 10.39 5.02
CA MET A 92 -1.49 10.68 3.60
C MET A 92 -2.79 10.81 2.80
N VAL A 93 -3.75 9.89 3.00
CA VAL A 93 -5.04 9.93 2.29
C VAL A 93 -5.84 11.18 2.67
N LEU A 94 -5.87 11.54 3.95
CA LEU A 94 -6.48 12.78 4.41
C LEU A 94 -5.81 14.01 3.78
N ALA A 95 -4.47 14.04 3.74
CA ALA A 95 -3.72 15.12 3.10
C ALA A 95 -4.05 15.25 1.61
N VAL A 96 -4.14 14.14 0.87
CA VAL A 96 -4.54 14.14 -0.55
C VAL A 96 -5.97 14.67 -0.71
N ASN A 97 -6.91 14.27 0.16
CA ASN A 97 -8.27 14.76 0.15
C ASN A 97 -8.37 16.28 0.43
N TYR A 98 -7.65 16.80 1.43
CA TYR A 98 -7.57 18.24 1.69
C TYR A 98 -6.88 19.01 0.57
N GLY A 99 -5.88 18.40 -0.09
CA GLY A 99 -5.20 18.93 -1.26
C GLY A 99 -6.14 19.12 -2.45
N HIS A 100 -7.03 18.15 -2.73
CA HIS A 100 -8.04 18.29 -3.77
C HIS A 100 -9.07 19.39 -3.47
N LYS A 101 -9.38 19.61 -2.18
CA LYS A 101 -10.30 20.66 -1.73
C LYS A 101 -9.64 22.04 -1.60
N MET A 102 -8.34 22.18 -1.89
CA MET A 102 -7.54 23.41 -1.72
C MET A 102 -7.68 24.04 -0.33
N GLN A 103 -8.00 23.24 0.70
CA GLN A 103 -8.19 23.70 2.07
C GLN A 103 -6.81 23.86 2.72
N LYS A 104 -6.18 25.02 2.49
CA LYS A 104 -4.95 25.38 3.19
C LYS A 104 -5.35 25.93 4.56
N ILE A 105 -4.90 25.27 5.62
CA ILE A 105 -4.90 25.89 6.95
C ILE A 105 -3.93 27.08 6.83
N LYS A 106 -4.45 28.29 7.04
CA LYS A 106 -3.69 29.54 7.00
C LYS A 106 -2.95 29.73 8.32
#